data_AF-W9YYG1-F1
#
_entry.id   AF-W9YYG1-F1
#
_cell.length_a   1.000
_cell.length_b   1.000
_cell.length_c   1.000
_cell.angle_alpha   90.00
_cell.angle_beta   90.00
_cell.angle_gamma   90.00
#
_symmetry.space_group_name_H-M   'P 1'
#
loop_
_entity.id
_entity.type
_entity.pdbx_description
1 polymer ?
#
loop_
_entity_poly.entity_id
_entity_poly.type
_entity_poly.pdbx_seq_one_letter_code
_entity_poly.pdbx_strand_id
1 'polypeptide(L)'
;MDISDIPSSQETVEDPTLPGSSAEGATIILTPENAEARLAFSEVAEWLQGQSEDPHLQAARQHTRKCMWISSKQQNDREIGRLLRATSENLSSSSPISSPRDPKSSFRSNKSEDKSQEQLIWKGHYFISLDQPPRNPSRGWVVGSLRDGPHLNDIVLCLRSGNEKMYKVRRNQAILQIDEISFICVQPITERSITMVNGDKISRKRVFNQSSARLAFGSLYYRIQYARGSYADDYPSRVKRYLDEHLQIPKTLLELSLTPTPSESSPITIGQWTVSAGTVGKGASGMVSIASNDHGQRVALKRVQVGRDREHTRKVQTKLETLAALCQRKNENRLLRLIEVITDDVRSANRIADVWFVQEPAAQDILSTALTRGLFKQGRERISIVTTVLTDILGATNFLHSHRWIHGDLKPGNIGIRTWTTECISLVLLDLDDAEESPFPGRHHPARPGTGGTIGWLAPEREMTGYNELADIWSIGVMAIEMISGRHPWRQGKNPWRPGSEASELQKEFQDMYGEAVDALNKLHDKALRNAVIGMVRHPYAETSAQRQSRLTAKEALRLLGHAADDENASKRQKRL
;
A
#
# COMPACT_ATOMS: atom_id res chain seq x y z
N MET A 1 -44.82 44.08 8.36
CA MET A 1 -43.93 42.92 8.52
C MET A 1 -42.59 43.37 7.98
N ASP A 2 -41.64 43.56 8.89
CA ASP A 2 -40.33 44.14 8.63
C ASP A 2 -39.48 43.24 7.73
N ILE A 3 -38.78 43.88 6.80
CA ILE A 3 -37.94 43.30 5.75
C ILE A 3 -36.50 43.20 6.28
N SER A 4 -36.27 42.56 7.44
CA SER A 4 -34.94 42.52 8.06
C SER A 4 -34.38 41.14 8.40
N ASP A 5 -35.08 40.04 8.07
CA ASP A 5 -34.58 38.68 8.35
C ASP A 5 -34.39 37.86 7.07
N ILE A 6 -33.50 38.34 6.18
CA ILE A 6 -32.88 37.48 5.16
C ILE A 6 -31.48 37.14 5.65
N PRO A 7 -31.16 35.88 5.95
CA PRO A 7 -29.79 35.48 6.26
C PRO A 7 -28.90 35.85 5.08
N SER A 8 -27.92 36.71 5.34
CA SER A 8 -26.87 37.06 4.38
C SER A 8 -26.35 35.80 3.70
N SER A 9 -26.42 35.82 2.37
CA SER A 9 -25.92 34.84 1.42
C SER A 9 -24.67 34.09 1.89
N GLN A 10 -24.71 32.76 1.69
CA GLN A 10 -23.60 31.82 1.78
C GLN A 10 -22.24 32.49 1.54
N GLU A 11 -21.40 32.53 2.57
CA GLU A 11 -19.97 32.78 2.39
C GLU A 11 -19.46 31.71 1.43
N THR A 12 -19.01 32.11 0.25
CA THR A 12 -18.29 31.23 -0.67
C THR A 12 -17.06 30.72 0.08
N VAL A 13 -17.04 29.44 0.42
CA VAL A 13 -15.84 28.78 0.90
C VAL A 13 -14.84 28.84 -0.25
N GLU A 14 -13.87 29.75 -0.18
CA GLU A 14 -12.75 29.79 -1.12
C GLU A 14 -12.01 28.45 -0.99
N ASP A 15 -12.25 27.51 -1.91
CA ASP A 15 -11.52 26.24 -1.96
C ASP A 15 -10.15 26.50 -2.61
N PRO A 16 -9.05 26.40 -1.84
CA PRO A 16 -7.72 26.74 -2.33
C PRO A 16 -7.19 25.70 -3.33
N THR A 17 -7.86 24.57 -3.53
CA THR A 17 -7.45 23.53 -4.49
C THR A 17 -8.11 23.68 -5.87
N LEU A 18 -8.94 24.71 -6.06
CA LEU A 18 -9.57 24.95 -7.35
C LEU A 18 -8.55 25.36 -8.42
N PRO A 19 -8.84 25.08 -9.70
CA PRO A 19 -7.98 25.48 -10.81
C PRO A 19 -7.65 26.99 -10.80
N GLY A 20 -6.37 27.32 -11.00
CA GLY A 20 -5.86 28.69 -10.97
C GLY A 20 -5.45 29.21 -9.58
N SER A 21 -5.65 28.42 -8.51
CA SER A 21 -5.15 28.74 -7.17
C SER A 21 -3.69 28.31 -6.98
N SER A 22 -2.96 28.96 -6.07
CA SER A 22 -1.58 28.57 -5.74
C SER A 22 -1.44 27.16 -5.17
N ALA A 23 -2.54 26.58 -4.67
CA ALA A 23 -2.58 25.22 -4.12
C ALA A 23 -3.34 24.21 -5.02
N GLU A 24 -3.60 24.54 -6.29
CA GLU A 24 -4.26 23.63 -7.26
C GLU A 24 -3.56 22.25 -7.33
N GLY A 25 -2.23 22.25 -7.43
CA GLY A 25 -1.41 21.04 -7.47
C GLY A 25 -1.05 20.45 -6.10
N ALA A 26 -1.72 20.88 -5.01
CA ALA A 26 -1.39 20.40 -3.68
C ALA A 26 -1.58 18.88 -3.56
N THR A 27 -0.67 18.27 -2.81
CA THR A 27 -0.74 16.86 -2.41
C THR A 27 -1.43 16.72 -1.06
N ILE A 28 -1.10 17.61 -0.12
CA ILE A 28 -1.69 17.68 1.21
C ILE A 28 -1.99 19.13 1.56
N ILE A 29 -3.07 19.34 2.30
CA ILE A 29 -3.41 20.59 2.97
C ILE A 29 -3.34 20.39 4.49
N LEU A 30 -2.84 21.41 5.20
CA LEU A 30 -2.89 21.54 6.66
C LEU A 30 -3.74 22.77 7.03
N THR A 31 -4.92 22.50 7.57
CA THR A 31 -5.89 23.52 7.97
C THR A 31 -5.81 23.80 9.47
N PRO A 32 -5.57 25.04 9.92
CA PRO A 32 -5.63 25.38 11.34
C PRO A 32 -7.01 25.05 11.96
N GLU A 33 -7.06 24.27 13.05
CA GLU A 33 -8.32 23.87 13.71
C GLU A 33 -8.65 24.67 14.97
N ASN A 34 -7.65 25.02 15.79
CA ASN A 34 -7.84 25.77 17.04
C ASN A 34 -7.46 27.26 16.92
N ALA A 35 -7.93 28.06 17.88
CA ALA A 35 -7.70 29.51 17.92
C ALA A 35 -6.20 29.86 17.90
N GLU A 36 -5.36 29.13 18.64
CA GLU A 36 -3.90 29.33 18.64
C GLU A 36 -3.30 29.13 17.25
N ALA A 37 -3.70 28.08 16.52
CA ALA A 37 -3.18 27.82 15.17
C ALA A 37 -3.67 28.86 14.16
N ARG A 38 -4.92 29.33 14.27
CA ARG A 38 -5.45 30.40 13.41
C ARG A 38 -4.76 31.74 13.68
N LEU A 39 -4.49 32.06 14.95
CA LEU A 39 -3.73 33.26 15.32
C LEU A 39 -2.28 33.19 14.80
N ALA A 40 -1.58 32.09 15.06
CA ALA A 40 -0.21 31.90 14.59
C ALA A 40 -0.10 31.97 13.06
N PHE A 41 -1.07 31.39 12.34
CA PHE A 41 -1.16 31.52 10.89
C PHE A 41 -1.31 32.97 10.45
N SER A 42 -2.22 33.74 11.09
CA SER A 42 -2.44 35.16 10.77
C SER A 42 -1.19 36.00 11.00
N GLU A 43 -0.45 35.77 12.08
CA GLU A 43 0.82 36.45 12.37
C GLU A 43 1.86 36.21 11.26
N VAL A 44 1.98 34.97 10.78
CA VAL A 44 2.88 34.63 9.66
C VAL A 44 2.38 35.28 8.36
N ALA A 45 1.08 35.29 8.10
CA ALA A 45 0.49 35.93 6.93
C ALA A 45 0.74 37.45 6.91
N GLU A 46 0.61 38.13 8.06
CA GLU A 46 0.94 39.56 8.22
C GLU A 46 2.43 39.80 7.98
N TRP A 47 3.29 38.97 8.55
CA TRP A 47 4.73 39.06 8.33
C TRP A 47 5.12 38.94 6.87
N LEU A 48 4.40 38.12 6.08
CA LEU A 48 4.60 37.98 4.64
C LEU A 48 4.17 39.21 3.83
N GLN A 49 3.26 40.04 4.36
CA GLN A 49 2.78 41.26 3.70
C GLN A 49 3.69 42.47 3.94
N GLY A 50 4.55 42.40 4.97
CA GLY A 50 5.49 43.47 5.27
C GLY A 50 6.45 43.75 4.12
N GLN A 51 6.86 45.01 3.97
CA GLN A 51 7.94 45.41 3.07
C GLN A 51 9.29 45.39 3.81
N SER A 52 10.37 45.04 3.13
CA SER A 52 11.73 45.10 3.66
C SER A 52 12.72 45.15 2.51
N GLU A 53 13.79 45.92 2.66
CA GLU A 53 14.89 46.00 1.70
C GLU A 53 15.96 44.92 1.93
N ASP A 54 15.90 44.14 3.01
CA ASP A 54 16.84 43.06 3.30
C ASP A 54 16.62 41.88 2.32
N PRO A 55 17.58 41.57 1.42
CA PRO A 55 17.44 40.47 0.46
C PRO A 55 17.26 39.10 1.11
N HIS A 56 17.87 38.87 2.29
CA HIS A 56 17.72 37.60 3.00
C HIS A 56 16.31 37.43 3.55
N LEU A 57 15.71 38.53 4.06
CA LEU A 57 14.33 38.51 4.54
C LEU A 57 13.33 38.35 3.39
N GLN A 58 13.58 39.00 2.25
CA GLN A 58 12.78 38.81 1.04
C GLN A 58 12.79 37.35 0.56
N ALA A 59 13.98 36.73 0.50
CA ALA A 59 14.12 35.32 0.12
C ALA A 59 13.39 34.38 1.10
N ALA A 60 13.47 34.65 2.41
CA ALA A 60 12.75 33.90 3.44
C ALA A 60 11.23 33.98 3.27
N ARG A 61 10.70 35.18 3.01
CA ARG A 61 9.27 35.42 2.75
C ARG A 61 8.80 34.70 1.49
N GLN A 62 9.54 34.84 0.39
CA GLN A 62 9.23 34.16 -0.88
C GLN A 62 9.21 32.64 -0.72
N HIS A 63 10.19 32.08 0.00
CA HIS A 63 10.23 30.63 0.28
C HIS A 63 9.03 30.17 1.12
N THR A 64 8.73 30.88 2.21
CA THR A 64 7.60 30.56 3.10
C THR A 64 6.27 30.62 2.37
N ARG A 65 6.10 31.61 1.47
CA ARG A 65 4.87 31.79 0.69
C ARG A 65 4.54 30.60 -0.22
N LYS A 66 5.53 29.81 -0.65
CA LYS A 66 5.32 28.63 -1.52
C LYS A 66 4.43 27.56 -0.89
N CYS A 67 4.39 27.49 0.44
CA CYS A 67 3.62 26.49 1.17
C CYS A 67 2.39 27.08 1.85
N MET A 68 1.98 28.30 1.51
CA MET A 68 0.85 29.00 2.14
C MET A 68 -0.14 29.51 1.10
N TRP A 69 -1.41 29.23 1.35
CA TRP A 69 -2.53 29.92 0.70
C TRP A 69 -3.20 30.80 1.74
N ILE A 70 -3.39 32.08 1.42
CA ILE A 70 -3.89 33.11 2.33
C ILE A 70 -5.16 33.71 1.70
N SER A 71 -6.20 33.88 2.51
CA SER A 71 -7.47 34.44 2.08
C SER A 71 -7.30 35.84 1.48
N SER A 72 -8.18 36.20 0.55
CA SER A 72 -8.17 37.50 -0.13
C SER A 72 -8.43 38.69 0.82
N LYS A 73 -9.17 38.44 1.91
CA LYS A 73 -9.53 39.43 2.93
C LYS A 73 -9.40 38.86 4.34
N GLN A 74 -9.21 39.75 5.31
CA GLN A 74 -9.30 39.40 6.73
C GLN A 74 -10.75 39.07 7.12
N GLN A 75 -10.90 38.21 8.12
CA GLN A 75 -12.19 37.77 8.65
C GLN A 75 -12.18 37.81 10.17
N ASN A 76 -13.33 38.09 10.78
CA ASN A 76 -13.46 38.12 12.23
C ASN A 76 -13.39 36.70 12.84
N ASP A 77 -12.66 36.54 13.94
CA ASP A 77 -12.58 35.31 14.73
C ASP A 77 -12.79 35.59 16.22
N ARG A 78 -13.98 35.21 16.71
CA ARG A 78 -14.39 35.44 18.10
C ARG A 78 -13.62 34.60 19.12
N GLU A 79 -13.12 33.43 18.73
CA GLU A 79 -12.40 32.54 19.65
C GLU A 79 -11.02 33.09 19.96
N ILE A 80 -10.35 33.68 18.97
CA ILE A 80 -9.07 34.36 19.17
C ILE A 80 -9.23 35.58 20.07
N GLY A 81 -10.29 36.37 19.90
CA GLY A 81 -10.56 37.50 20.79
C GLY A 81 -10.78 37.07 22.26
N ARG A 82 -11.32 35.87 22.51
CA ARG A 82 -11.40 35.30 23.86
C ARG A 82 -10.03 34.82 24.36
N LEU A 83 -9.27 34.16 23.50
CA LEU A 83 -7.95 33.63 23.79
C LEU A 83 -6.96 34.72 24.24
N LEU A 84 -6.91 35.84 23.52
CA LEU A 84 -6.03 36.97 23.83
C LEU A 84 -6.40 37.65 25.17
N ARG A 85 -7.70 37.75 25.48
CA ARG A 85 -8.19 38.26 26.77
C ARG A 85 -7.78 37.35 27.92
N ALA A 86 -8.03 36.05 27.82
CA ALA A 86 -7.66 35.08 28.84
C ALA A 86 -6.14 35.07 29.10
N THR A 87 -5.33 35.27 28.06
CA THR A 87 -3.87 35.34 28.19
C THR A 87 -3.42 36.63 28.91
N SER A 88 -4.08 37.75 28.62
CA SER A 88 -3.81 39.05 29.26
C SER A 88 -4.22 39.09 30.73
N GLU A 89 -5.34 38.45 31.08
CA GLU A 89 -5.82 38.30 32.46
C GLU A 89 -4.88 37.42 33.31
N ASN A 90 -4.37 36.32 32.73
CA ASN A 90 -3.39 35.46 33.40
C ASN A 90 -2.02 36.12 33.62
N LEU A 91 -1.61 37.05 32.76
CA LEU A 91 -0.42 37.87 32.97
C LEU A 91 -0.64 38.89 34.09
N SER A 92 -1.84 39.47 34.17
CA SER A 92 -2.20 40.49 35.16
C SER A 92 -2.41 39.94 36.58
N SER A 93 -2.80 38.66 36.73
CA SER A 93 -2.99 38.00 38.04
C SER A 93 -1.69 37.52 38.71
N SER A 94 -0.54 37.65 38.04
CA SER A 94 0.76 37.13 38.51
C SER A 94 1.65 38.14 39.27
N SER A 95 1.13 39.32 39.62
CA SER A 95 1.87 40.33 40.41
C SER A 95 1.66 40.12 41.93
N PRO A 96 2.72 40.10 42.77
CA PRO A 96 2.58 39.88 44.21
C PRO A 96 2.01 41.12 44.93
N ILE A 97 1.06 40.84 45.81
CA ILE A 97 0.32 41.79 46.67
C ILE A 97 1.25 42.47 47.70
N SER A 98 1.21 43.80 47.77
CA SER A 98 1.33 44.63 48.98
C SER A 98 0.69 45.99 48.64
N SER A 99 -0.23 46.63 49.37
CA SER A 99 -0.46 46.84 50.81
C SER A 99 -1.94 47.27 51.04
N PRO A 100 -2.43 47.44 52.30
CA PRO A 100 -3.86 47.27 52.63
C PRO A 100 -4.74 48.54 52.65
N ARG A 101 -6.00 48.32 52.22
CA ARG A 101 -7.30 48.94 52.57
C ARG A 101 -7.43 50.46 52.76
N ASP A 102 -8.36 51.03 51.99
CA ASP A 102 -9.36 52.00 52.46
C ASP A 102 -10.76 51.67 51.87
N PRO A 103 -11.86 51.68 52.65
CA PRO A 103 -13.20 51.50 52.14
C PRO A 103 -13.94 52.84 52.06
N LYS A 104 -14.32 53.24 50.84
CA LYS A 104 -15.51 54.02 50.44
C LYS A 104 -15.18 54.94 49.27
N SER A 105 -15.68 54.60 48.09
CA SER A 105 -16.55 55.52 47.36
C SER A 105 -17.33 54.75 46.32
N SER A 106 -18.64 54.92 46.38
CA SER A 106 -19.60 54.51 45.36
C SER A 106 -19.36 55.33 44.09
N PHE A 107 -18.72 54.73 43.09
CA PHE A 107 -18.83 55.19 41.72
C PHE A 107 -19.54 54.12 40.90
N ARG A 108 -20.73 54.51 40.40
CA ARG A 108 -21.44 53.85 39.31
C ARG A 108 -20.47 53.71 38.14
N SER A 109 -19.93 52.52 37.91
CA SER A 109 -19.35 52.19 36.61
C SER A 109 -20.50 51.79 35.70
N ASN A 110 -20.76 52.66 34.73
CA ASN A 110 -21.55 52.35 33.55
C ASN A 110 -21.22 50.92 33.06
N LYS A 111 -22.26 50.13 32.81
CA LYS A 111 -22.20 49.02 31.86
C LYS A 111 -21.75 49.62 30.53
N SER A 112 -20.44 49.70 30.30
CA SER A 112 -19.91 49.91 28.97
C SER A 112 -20.34 48.68 28.17
N GLU A 113 -21.16 48.94 27.16
CA GLU A 113 -21.54 48.01 26.12
C GLU A 113 -20.37 47.09 25.77
N ASP A 114 -20.59 45.79 25.95
CA ASP A 114 -19.70 44.69 25.59
C ASP A 114 -19.59 44.65 24.06
N LYS A 115 -18.89 45.62 23.47
CA LYS A 115 -18.42 45.55 22.09
C LYS A 115 -17.39 44.43 22.08
N SER A 116 -17.84 43.23 21.72
CA SER A 116 -16.99 42.15 21.27
C SER A 116 -16.05 42.71 20.21
N GLN A 117 -14.81 43.08 20.59
CA GLN A 117 -13.82 43.55 19.64
C GLN A 117 -13.65 42.47 18.59
N GLU A 118 -14.06 42.79 17.38
CA GLU A 118 -13.91 41.92 16.23
C GLU A 118 -12.42 41.77 15.96
N GLN A 119 -11.88 40.57 16.17
CA GLN A 119 -10.49 40.29 15.88
C GLN A 119 -10.40 39.85 14.42
N LEU A 120 -10.06 40.79 13.55
CA LEU A 120 -9.80 40.51 12.14
C LEU A 120 -8.48 39.76 12.00
N ILE A 121 -8.53 38.59 11.36
CA ILE A 121 -7.38 37.72 11.10
C ILE A 121 -7.32 37.34 9.62
N TRP A 122 -6.13 37.03 9.13
CA TRP A 122 -5.97 36.32 7.87
C TRP A 122 -6.25 34.84 8.08
N LYS A 123 -7.14 34.27 7.27
CA LYS A 123 -7.41 32.83 7.25
C LYS A 123 -6.69 32.17 6.08
N GLY A 124 -6.55 30.86 6.14
CA GLY A 124 -5.93 30.10 5.06
C GLY A 124 -5.40 28.77 5.55
N HIS A 125 -4.51 28.20 4.75
CA HIS A 125 -4.01 26.85 4.93
C HIS A 125 -2.54 26.78 4.53
N TYR A 126 -1.81 25.85 5.14
CA TYR A 126 -0.54 25.41 4.56
C TYR A 126 -0.80 24.27 3.59
N PHE A 127 0.07 24.09 2.61
CA PHE A 127 0.02 22.95 1.69
C PHE A 127 1.42 22.51 1.29
N ILE A 128 1.54 21.26 0.89
CA ILE A 128 2.73 20.73 0.22
C ILE A 128 2.35 20.19 -1.15
N SER A 129 3.23 20.34 -2.12
CA SER A 129 3.05 19.83 -3.48
C SER A 129 4.33 19.14 -3.93
N LEU A 130 4.21 17.94 -4.51
CA LEU A 130 5.36 17.23 -5.07
C LEU A 130 6.01 17.99 -6.24
N ASP A 131 5.27 18.87 -6.92
CA ASP A 131 5.82 19.69 -8.01
C ASP A 131 6.56 20.94 -7.50
N GLN A 132 6.42 21.25 -6.22
CA GLN A 132 7.15 22.31 -5.52
C GLN A 132 7.90 21.71 -4.32
N PRO A 133 9.01 20.99 -4.58
CA PRO A 133 9.74 20.28 -3.54
C PRO A 133 10.31 21.23 -2.47
N PRO A 134 10.62 20.73 -1.26
CA PRO A 134 11.22 21.54 -0.20
C PRO A 134 12.66 21.91 -0.58
N ARG A 135 13.26 22.85 0.15
CA ARG A 135 14.63 23.32 -0.14
C ARG A 135 15.66 22.20 -0.16
N ASN A 136 15.46 21.17 0.67
CA ASN A 136 16.24 19.94 0.62
C ASN A 136 15.28 18.74 0.51
N PRO A 137 15.02 18.24 -0.71
CA PRO A 137 14.09 17.14 -0.93
C PRO A 137 14.44 15.88 -0.15
N SER A 138 15.73 15.55 -0.01
CA SER A 138 16.17 14.37 0.77
C SER A 138 15.83 14.46 2.26
N ARG A 139 15.70 15.69 2.79
CA ARG A 139 15.32 15.94 4.19
C ARG A 139 13.81 16.05 4.39
N GLY A 140 13.06 16.41 3.35
CA GLY A 140 11.62 16.68 3.42
C GLY A 140 11.30 18.11 3.87
N TRP A 141 10.00 18.43 3.95
CA TRP A 141 9.49 19.72 4.40
C TRP A 141 9.70 19.85 5.90
N VAL A 142 10.61 20.74 6.30
CA VAL A 142 10.89 21.02 7.71
C VAL A 142 9.82 21.97 8.25
N VAL A 143 9.18 21.57 9.34
CA VAL A 143 8.10 22.29 10.00
C VAL A 143 8.58 22.85 11.34
N GLY A 144 8.29 24.10 11.66
CA GLY A 144 8.64 24.71 12.95
C GLY A 144 8.44 26.22 13.00
N SER A 145 9.03 26.88 14.01
CA SER A 145 9.03 28.34 14.11
C SER A 145 9.92 29.00 13.04
N LEU A 146 9.75 30.30 12.78
CA LEU A 146 10.61 31.05 11.85
C LEU A 146 12.10 30.93 12.22
N ARG A 147 12.95 30.83 11.20
CA ARG A 147 14.42 30.75 11.34
C ARG A 147 15.11 31.66 10.34
N ASP A 148 16.31 32.10 10.70
CA ASP A 148 17.11 33.00 9.87
C ASP A 148 18.14 32.26 9.00
N GLY A 149 18.57 32.92 7.93
CA GLY A 149 19.72 32.49 7.11
C GLY A 149 19.52 31.16 6.37
N PRO A 150 20.56 30.30 6.26
CA PRO A 150 20.51 29.09 5.43
C PRO A 150 19.63 27.97 6.03
N HIS A 151 19.06 28.16 7.22
CA HIS A 151 18.33 27.14 7.96
C HIS A 151 16.82 27.42 8.05
N LEU A 152 16.26 28.12 7.06
CA LEU A 152 14.84 28.33 6.92
C LEU A 152 14.07 27.01 6.96
N ASN A 153 12.95 27.01 7.67
CA ASN A 153 11.96 25.94 7.60
C ASN A 153 11.08 26.16 6.37
N ASP A 154 10.66 25.07 5.74
CA ASP A 154 9.77 25.12 4.57
C ASP A 154 8.35 25.53 4.99
N ILE A 155 7.89 25.03 6.15
CA ILE A 155 6.59 25.39 6.74
C ILE A 155 6.83 26.13 8.07
N VAL A 156 6.61 27.44 8.04
CA VAL A 156 6.73 28.33 9.19
C VAL A 156 5.39 28.40 9.91
N LEU A 157 5.29 27.74 11.07
CA LEU A 157 4.06 27.67 11.87
C LEU A 157 3.82 28.90 12.74
N CYS A 158 4.89 29.55 13.21
CA CYS A 158 4.79 30.74 14.05
C CYS A 158 6.06 31.59 13.96
N LEU A 159 5.92 32.88 14.28
CA LEU A 159 7.05 33.81 14.40
C LEU A 159 7.76 33.62 15.75
N ARG A 160 8.95 34.23 15.86
CA ARG A 160 9.76 34.25 17.11
C ARG A 160 9.52 35.49 17.98
N SER A 161 8.41 36.16 17.74
CA SER A 161 8.03 37.41 18.40
C SER A 161 6.58 37.31 18.88
N GLY A 162 6.22 38.06 19.92
CA GLY A 162 4.86 38.04 20.47
C GLY A 162 4.55 36.76 21.23
N ASN A 163 3.65 35.94 20.68
CA ASN A 163 2.99 34.82 21.36
C ASN A 163 3.77 33.48 21.29
N GLU A 164 5.04 33.45 20.86
CA GLU A 164 5.82 32.20 20.65
C GLU A 164 5.79 31.23 21.86
N LYS A 165 5.88 31.77 23.09
CA LYS A 165 5.85 30.95 24.32
C LYS A 165 4.52 30.23 24.53
N MET A 166 3.42 30.81 24.03
CA MET A 166 2.07 30.25 24.12
C MET A 166 1.94 29.00 23.24
N TYR A 167 2.49 29.07 22.02
CA TYR A 167 2.35 28.02 21.02
C TYR A 167 3.20 26.79 21.33
N LYS A 168 4.30 26.95 22.08
CA LYS A 168 5.21 25.85 22.47
C LYS A 168 5.75 25.06 21.27
N VAL A 169 5.84 25.70 20.10
CA VAL A 169 6.42 25.13 18.88
C VAL A 169 7.94 25.27 18.95
N ARG A 170 8.67 24.20 18.58
CA ARG A 170 10.14 24.27 18.50
C ARG A 170 10.60 24.87 17.18
N ARG A 171 11.85 25.36 17.17
CA ARG A 171 12.55 25.80 15.94
C ARG A 171 12.53 24.76 14.83
N ASN A 172 12.78 23.50 15.18
CA ASN A 172 12.69 22.36 14.28
C ASN A 172 11.72 21.38 14.94
N GLN A 173 10.45 21.45 14.57
CA GLN A 173 9.41 20.68 15.23
C GLN A 173 9.35 19.26 14.65
N ALA A 174 9.11 19.16 13.34
CA ALA A 174 8.89 17.90 12.63
C ALA A 174 9.33 18.01 11.17
N ILE A 175 9.36 16.88 10.50
CA ILE A 175 9.55 16.74 9.06
C ILE A 175 8.29 16.10 8.49
N LEU A 176 7.76 16.67 7.41
CA LEU A 176 6.82 16.00 6.52
C LEU A 176 7.56 15.52 5.27
N GLN A 177 7.29 14.30 4.84
CA GLN A 177 7.98 13.71 3.69
C GLN A 177 7.12 12.63 3.03
N ILE A 178 7.34 12.38 1.74
CA ILE A 178 6.78 11.19 1.08
C ILE A 178 7.62 9.95 1.41
N ASP A 179 6.97 8.92 1.91
CA ASP A 179 7.58 7.66 2.28
C ASP A 179 7.88 6.79 1.05
N GLU A 180 8.75 5.79 1.20
CA GLU A 180 9.06 4.81 0.15
C GLU A 180 7.83 3.98 -0.30
N ILE A 181 6.77 3.98 0.49
CA ILE A 181 5.48 3.38 0.15
C ILE A 181 4.46 4.43 -0.37
N SER A 182 4.91 5.58 -0.84
CA SER A 182 4.10 6.68 -1.41
C SER A 182 3.10 7.40 -0.49
N PHE A 183 2.94 6.99 0.76
CA PHE A 183 2.19 7.80 1.73
C PHE A 183 3.01 9.00 2.21
N ILE A 184 2.32 10.07 2.58
CA ILE A 184 2.97 11.15 3.32
C ILE A 184 3.19 10.67 4.75
N CYS A 185 4.31 11.04 5.35
CA CYS A 185 4.63 10.73 6.72
C CYS A 185 5.01 11.98 7.49
N VAL A 186 4.88 11.91 8.82
CA VAL A 186 5.38 12.89 9.76
C VAL A 186 6.39 12.25 10.69
N GLN A 187 7.51 12.93 10.93
CA GLN A 187 8.53 12.51 11.88
C GLN A 187 8.93 13.68 12.78
N PRO A 188 8.87 13.55 14.12
CA PRO A 188 9.44 14.53 15.02
C PRO A 188 10.95 14.61 14.83
N ILE A 189 11.52 15.81 14.80
CA ILE A 189 12.98 15.97 14.64
C ILE A 189 13.73 15.56 15.92
N THR A 190 13.08 15.70 17.08
CA THR A 190 13.64 15.34 18.38
C THR A 190 12.56 14.77 19.28
N GLU A 191 12.92 13.93 20.25
CA GLU A 191 11.99 13.40 21.27
C GLU A 191 11.37 14.49 22.18
N ARG A 192 12.04 15.65 22.22
CA ARG A 192 11.57 16.86 22.94
C ARG A 192 10.52 17.64 22.15
N SER A 193 10.34 17.35 20.86
CA SER A 193 9.29 17.93 20.04
C SER A 193 7.97 17.25 20.39
N ILE A 194 7.00 18.02 20.89
CA ILE A 194 5.65 17.50 21.15
C ILE A 194 4.89 17.56 19.82
N THR A 195 4.97 16.46 19.07
CA THR A 195 4.17 16.26 17.85
C THR A 195 3.18 15.15 18.11
N MET A 196 1.91 15.40 17.80
CA MET A 196 0.83 14.44 18.04
C MET A 196 0.08 14.15 16.74
N VAL A 197 -0.35 12.90 16.57
CA VAL A 197 -1.21 12.46 15.46
C VAL A 197 -2.46 11.82 16.07
N ASN A 198 -3.64 12.34 15.76
CA ASN A 198 -4.92 11.89 16.31
C ASN A 198 -4.98 11.83 17.86
N GLY A 199 -4.20 12.68 18.54
CA GLY A 199 -4.13 12.71 20.00
C GLY A 199 -2.98 11.89 20.61
N ASP A 200 -2.30 11.07 19.81
CA ASP A 200 -1.15 10.30 20.29
C ASP A 200 0.15 11.07 20.07
N LYS A 201 0.97 11.23 21.12
CA LYS A 201 2.33 11.72 20.96
C LYS A 201 3.16 10.68 20.20
N ILE A 202 3.75 11.09 19.08
CA ILE A 202 4.64 10.23 18.31
C ILE A 202 6.10 10.51 18.65
N SER A 203 6.92 9.46 18.67
CA SER A 203 8.38 9.52 18.85
C SER A 203 9.15 9.08 17.61
N ARG A 204 8.47 8.42 16.66
CA ARG A 204 9.00 7.88 15.42
C ARG A 204 8.17 8.38 14.23
N LYS A 205 8.64 8.07 13.02
CA LYS A 205 7.90 8.28 11.77
C LYS A 205 6.53 7.61 11.84
N ARG A 206 5.47 8.33 11.46
CA ARG A 206 4.11 7.82 11.28
C ARG A 206 3.61 8.19 9.88
N VAL A 207 3.07 7.22 9.14
CA VAL A 207 2.51 7.44 7.80
C VAL A 207 1.04 7.83 7.88
N PHE A 208 0.57 8.63 6.93
CA PHE A 208 -0.83 8.99 6.76
C PHE A 208 -1.48 8.07 5.75
N ASN A 209 -1.98 6.94 6.23
CA ASN A 209 -2.73 5.96 5.45
C ASN A 209 -4.25 6.24 5.42
N GLN A 210 -4.68 7.39 5.94
CA GLN A 210 -6.07 7.87 5.95
C GLN A 210 -6.15 9.19 5.17
N SER A 211 -7.32 9.50 4.60
CA SER A 211 -7.53 10.72 3.80
C SER A 211 -7.47 12.00 4.64
N SER A 212 -7.70 11.88 5.96
CA SER A 212 -7.53 12.97 6.91
C SER A 212 -7.05 12.46 8.27
N ALA A 213 -6.28 13.29 8.98
CA ALA A 213 -5.94 13.10 10.39
C ALA A 213 -5.86 14.46 11.10
N ARG A 214 -5.76 14.43 12.43
CA ARG A 214 -5.40 15.61 13.24
C ARG A 214 -3.92 15.57 13.57
N LEU A 215 -3.25 16.70 13.35
CA LEU A 215 -1.87 16.93 13.73
C LEU A 215 -1.79 18.03 14.78
N ALA A 216 -0.92 17.84 15.77
CA ALA A 216 -0.57 18.91 16.69
C ALA A 216 0.94 19.13 16.74
N PHE A 217 1.33 20.40 16.74
CA PHE A 217 2.71 20.87 16.90
C PHE A 217 2.74 21.80 18.10
N GLY A 218 3.16 21.30 19.26
CA GLY A 218 2.98 22.04 20.52
C GLY A 218 1.48 22.24 20.81
N SER A 219 1.06 23.50 20.97
CA SER A 219 -0.34 23.89 21.19
C SER A 219 -1.11 24.17 19.90
N LEU A 220 -0.49 24.03 18.72
CA LEU A 220 -1.11 24.34 17.42
C LEU A 220 -1.70 23.08 16.80
N TYR A 221 -3.01 23.06 16.57
CA TYR A 221 -3.75 21.93 16.01
C TYR A 221 -4.13 22.21 14.56
N TYR A 222 -3.89 21.21 13.72
CA TYR A 222 -4.16 21.25 12.30
C TYR A 222 -4.91 19.98 11.86
N ARG A 223 -5.79 20.13 10.90
CA ARG A 223 -6.33 19.01 10.12
C ARG A 223 -5.44 18.82 8.91
N ILE A 224 -4.82 17.65 8.79
CA ILE A 224 -4.10 17.25 7.59
C ILE A 224 -5.05 16.47 6.69
N GLN A 225 -5.04 16.77 5.38
CA GLN A 225 -5.89 16.10 4.38
C GLN A 225 -5.15 15.92 3.07
N TYR A 226 -5.35 14.76 2.44
CA TYR A 226 -5.02 14.58 1.03
C TYR A 226 -5.87 15.51 0.19
N ALA A 227 -5.20 16.33 -0.61
CA ALA A 227 -5.84 17.37 -1.42
C ALA A 227 -6.35 16.80 -2.74
N ARG A 228 -7.23 17.53 -3.44
CA ARG A 228 -7.81 17.11 -4.72
C ARG A 228 -6.76 16.69 -5.75
N GLY A 229 -5.63 17.40 -5.82
CA GLY A 229 -4.53 17.08 -6.72
C GLY A 229 -3.84 15.73 -6.46
N SER A 230 -4.08 15.08 -5.31
CA SER A 230 -3.58 13.73 -5.01
C SER A 230 -4.50 12.60 -5.48
N TYR A 231 -5.71 12.93 -5.95
CA TYR A 231 -6.68 11.99 -6.51
C TYR A 231 -6.78 12.09 -8.04
N ALA A 232 -5.96 12.95 -8.65
CA ALA A 232 -5.87 13.05 -10.11
C ALA A 232 -5.20 11.80 -10.70
N ASP A 233 -5.59 11.43 -11.93
CA ASP A 233 -5.10 10.23 -12.62
C ASP A 233 -3.58 10.23 -12.83
N ASP A 234 -2.97 11.41 -12.93
CA ASP A 234 -1.52 11.58 -13.12
C ASP A 234 -0.71 11.56 -11.81
N TYR A 235 -1.38 11.54 -10.65
CA TYR A 235 -0.73 11.60 -9.34
C TYR A 235 0.29 10.46 -9.10
N PRO A 236 0.03 9.18 -9.43
CA PRO A 236 1.03 8.12 -9.32
C PRO A 236 2.30 8.41 -10.13
N SER A 237 2.18 9.06 -11.29
CA SER A 237 3.34 9.46 -12.11
C SER A 237 4.13 10.59 -11.45
N ARG A 238 3.43 11.56 -10.82
CA ARG A 238 4.07 12.65 -10.05
C ARG A 238 4.82 12.11 -8.83
N VAL A 239 4.23 11.16 -8.11
CA VAL A 239 4.89 10.44 -7.00
C VAL A 239 6.14 9.72 -7.49
N LYS A 240 6.02 8.90 -8.54
CA LYS A 240 7.16 8.17 -9.12
C LYS A 240 8.30 9.11 -9.46
N ARG A 241 8.00 10.21 -10.18
CA ARG A 241 8.98 11.24 -10.55
C ARG A 241 9.69 11.81 -9.33
N TYR A 242 8.94 12.21 -8.30
CA TYR A 242 9.52 12.76 -7.08
C TYR A 242 10.45 11.74 -6.38
N LEU A 243 10.00 10.48 -6.23
CA LEU A 243 10.80 9.43 -5.59
C LEU A 243 12.09 9.15 -6.36
N ASP A 244 12.02 9.03 -7.68
CA ASP A 244 13.17 8.75 -8.54
C ASP A 244 14.15 9.95 -8.56
N GLU A 245 13.67 11.16 -8.86
CA GLU A 245 14.52 12.33 -9.09
C GLU A 245 15.09 12.95 -7.82
N HIS A 246 14.34 12.90 -6.70
CA HIS A 246 14.69 13.62 -5.48
C HIS A 246 15.13 12.72 -4.33
N LEU A 247 14.56 11.52 -4.22
CA LEU A 247 14.90 10.59 -3.14
C LEU A 247 15.80 9.44 -3.62
N GLN A 248 15.98 9.27 -4.93
CA GLN A 248 16.72 8.15 -5.53
C GLN A 248 16.14 6.79 -5.12
N ILE A 249 14.82 6.73 -4.95
CA ILE A 249 14.08 5.51 -4.59
C ILE A 249 13.38 5.01 -5.86
N PRO A 250 13.95 4.02 -6.58
CA PRO A 250 13.36 3.54 -7.82
C PRO A 250 12.01 2.88 -7.53
N LYS A 251 10.94 3.38 -8.18
CA LYS A 251 9.60 2.80 -8.09
C LYS A 251 8.94 2.58 -9.43
N THR A 252 8.19 1.50 -9.57
CA THR A 252 7.30 1.29 -10.72
C THR A 252 5.88 1.78 -10.44
N LEU A 253 5.10 2.09 -11.48
CA LEU A 253 3.67 2.39 -11.29
C LEU A 253 2.90 1.21 -10.68
N LEU A 254 3.36 -0.03 -10.95
CA LEU A 254 2.80 -1.24 -10.37
C LEU A 254 3.02 -1.29 -8.85
N GLU A 255 4.20 -0.88 -8.38
CA GLU A 255 4.50 -0.77 -6.94
C GLU A 255 3.67 0.29 -6.23
N LEU A 256 3.40 1.40 -6.91
CA LEU A 256 2.59 2.49 -6.39
C LEU A 256 1.10 2.12 -6.34
N SER A 257 0.66 1.16 -7.15
CA SER A 257 -0.72 0.67 -7.13
C SER A 257 -1.11 -0.03 -5.82
N LEU A 258 -0.12 -0.49 -5.04
CA LEU A 258 -0.33 -1.07 -3.70
C LEU A 258 -0.65 -0.02 -2.63
N THR A 259 -0.31 1.24 -2.87
CA THR A 259 -0.46 2.33 -1.91
C THR A 259 -1.14 3.50 -2.58
N PRO A 260 -2.36 3.29 -3.09
CA PRO A 260 -3.11 4.37 -3.70
C PRO A 260 -3.42 5.43 -2.63
N THR A 261 -3.66 6.65 -3.11
CA THR A 261 -4.13 7.74 -2.26
C THR A 261 -5.31 7.26 -1.40
N PRO A 262 -5.29 7.49 -0.07
CA PRO A 262 -6.34 7.00 0.82
C PRO A 262 -7.72 7.49 0.40
N SER A 263 -8.77 6.65 0.49
CA SER A 263 -10.12 7.03 0.03
C SER A 263 -10.70 8.24 0.78
N GLU A 264 -11.31 9.17 0.03
CA GLU A 264 -12.00 10.34 0.59
C GLU A 264 -13.24 9.97 1.44
N SER A 265 -13.95 8.89 1.08
CA SER A 265 -15.36 8.71 1.48
C SER A 265 -15.60 7.87 2.73
N SER A 266 -14.57 7.24 3.32
CA SER A 266 -14.46 6.75 4.72
C SER A 266 -13.42 5.62 4.76
N PRO A 267 -12.31 5.77 5.51
CA PRO A 267 -11.33 4.69 5.62
C PRO A 267 -11.93 3.51 6.40
N ILE A 268 -11.97 2.32 5.78
CA ILE A 268 -12.32 1.09 6.48
C ILE A 268 -11.09 0.64 7.27
N THR A 269 -11.20 0.60 8.59
CA THR A 269 -10.12 0.15 9.48
C THR A 269 -10.51 -1.16 10.14
N ILE A 270 -9.65 -2.18 10.04
CA ILE A 270 -9.81 -3.50 10.66
C ILE A 270 -8.60 -3.72 11.57
N GLY A 271 -8.80 -3.66 12.89
CA GLY A 271 -7.69 -3.64 13.85
C GLY A 271 -6.78 -2.43 13.61
N GLN A 272 -5.49 -2.68 13.36
CA GLN A 272 -4.48 -1.65 13.03
C GLN A 272 -4.39 -1.34 11.53
N TRP A 273 -5.16 -2.02 10.68
CA TRP A 273 -5.02 -1.99 9.23
C TRP A 273 -6.09 -1.12 8.58
N THR A 274 -5.66 -0.08 7.88
CA THR A 274 -6.52 0.75 7.04
C THR A 274 -6.53 0.19 5.62
N VAL A 275 -7.71 -0.15 5.11
CA VAL A 275 -7.91 -0.68 3.75
C VAL A 275 -7.72 0.44 2.74
N SER A 276 -6.82 0.22 1.77
CA SER A 276 -6.58 1.13 0.65
C SER A 276 -7.76 1.08 -0.34
N ALA A 277 -7.98 2.18 -1.08
CA ALA A 277 -9.06 2.23 -2.06
C ALA A 277 -8.87 1.14 -3.14
N GLY A 278 -9.89 0.30 -3.35
CA GLY A 278 -9.90 -0.77 -4.36
C GLY A 278 -9.97 -2.19 -3.80
N THR A 279 -10.74 -3.04 -4.46
CA THR A 279 -10.69 -4.50 -4.26
C THR A 279 -9.61 -5.07 -5.19
N VAL A 280 -8.63 -5.78 -4.64
CA VAL A 280 -7.52 -6.36 -5.42
C VAL A 280 -7.97 -7.63 -6.13
N GLY A 281 -8.91 -8.36 -5.52
CA GLY A 281 -9.50 -9.55 -6.12
C GLY A 281 -10.75 -10.00 -5.39
N LYS A 282 -11.72 -10.52 -6.16
CA LYS A 282 -12.88 -11.25 -5.66
C LYS A 282 -12.79 -12.68 -6.21
N GLY A 283 -12.59 -13.65 -5.32
CA GLY A 283 -12.47 -15.06 -5.66
C GLY A 283 -13.57 -15.90 -5.01
N ALA A 284 -13.56 -17.21 -5.27
CA ALA A 284 -14.44 -18.16 -4.60
C ALA A 284 -14.18 -18.25 -3.08
N SER A 285 -12.97 -17.93 -2.64
CA SER A 285 -12.52 -17.99 -1.24
C SER A 285 -12.70 -16.68 -0.45
N GLY A 286 -13.19 -15.60 -1.10
CA GLY A 286 -13.53 -14.34 -0.45
C GLY A 286 -13.06 -13.09 -1.20
N MET A 287 -13.00 -11.97 -0.48
CA MET A 287 -12.57 -10.67 -1.02
C MET A 287 -11.20 -10.31 -0.46
N VAL A 288 -10.26 -9.92 -1.33
CA VAL A 288 -8.90 -9.51 -0.96
C VAL A 288 -8.72 -8.03 -1.26
N SER A 289 -8.24 -7.28 -0.27
CA SER A 289 -7.89 -5.86 -0.39
C SER A 289 -6.45 -5.62 0.07
N ILE A 290 -5.81 -4.56 -0.41
CA ILE A 290 -4.57 -4.09 0.23
C ILE A 290 -4.94 -3.26 1.47
N ALA A 291 -4.19 -3.46 2.54
CA ALA A 291 -4.27 -2.61 3.72
C ALA A 291 -2.87 -2.20 4.18
N SER A 292 -2.82 -1.11 4.95
CA SER A 292 -1.59 -0.62 5.57
C SER A 292 -1.82 -0.16 6.99
N ASN A 293 -0.80 -0.22 7.83
CA ASN A 293 -0.84 0.36 9.17
C ASN A 293 -0.17 1.76 9.19
N ASP A 294 -0.23 2.42 10.34
CA ASP A 294 0.35 3.75 10.58
C ASP A 294 1.90 3.77 10.61
N HIS A 295 2.55 2.60 10.54
CA HIS A 295 3.99 2.44 10.40
C HIS A 295 4.42 2.23 8.94
N GLY A 296 3.47 2.03 8.03
CA GLY A 296 3.73 1.82 6.61
C GLY A 296 3.91 0.36 6.19
N GLN A 297 3.65 -0.60 7.09
CA GLN A 297 3.60 -2.00 6.68
C GLN A 297 2.39 -2.23 5.78
N ARG A 298 2.56 -3.01 4.71
CA ARG A 298 1.52 -3.34 3.74
C ARG A 298 1.20 -4.82 3.76
N VAL A 299 -0.09 -5.14 3.71
CA VAL A 299 -0.60 -6.51 3.80
C VAL A 299 -1.72 -6.73 2.80
N ALA A 300 -1.92 -7.99 2.41
CA ALA A 300 -3.14 -8.45 1.78
C ALA A 300 -4.13 -8.84 2.89
N LEU A 301 -5.34 -8.28 2.84
CA LEU A 301 -6.40 -8.53 3.80
C LEU A 301 -7.50 -9.35 3.13
N LYS A 302 -7.60 -10.65 3.46
CA LYS A 302 -8.61 -11.57 2.91
C LYS A 302 -9.78 -11.69 3.88
N ARG A 303 -10.94 -11.17 3.48
CA ARG A 303 -12.21 -11.27 4.23
C ARG A 303 -12.95 -12.54 3.83
N VAL A 304 -13.28 -13.36 4.83
CA VAL A 304 -14.05 -14.60 4.71
C VAL A 304 -15.26 -14.52 5.63
N GLN A 305 -16.44 -14.81 5.10
CA GLN A 305 -17.65 -14.91 5.91
C GLN A 305 -17.70 -16.27 6.60
N VAL A 306 -17.68 -16.25 7.93
CA VAL A 306 -17.79 -17.44 8.77
C VAL A 306 -19.26 -17.85 8.84
N GLY A 307 -19.79 -18.40 7.74
CA GLY A 307 -21.13 -18.94 7.69
C GLY A 307 -21.24 -20.29 8.44
N ARG A 308 -21.76 -21.31 7.76
CA ARG A 308 -21.96 -22.66 8.34
C ARG A 308 -20.68 -23.48 8.50
N ASP A 309 -19.55 -23.06 7.94
CA ASP A 309 -18.33 -23.88 7.84
C ASP A 309 -17.14 -23.35 8.67
N ARG A 310 -17.40 -23.12 9.96
CA ARG A 310 -16.38 -22.70 10.94
C ARG A 310 -15.23 -23.69 11.05
N GLU A 311 -15.52 -24.97 10.90
CA GLU A 311 -14.52 -26.03 11.01
C GLU A 311 -13.51 -25.93 9.86
N HIS A 312 -13.98 -25.71 8.63
CA HIS A 312 -13.11 -25.47 7.50
C HIS A 312 -12.26 -24.22 7.69
N THR A 313 -12.84 -23.08 8.10
CA THR A 313 -12.07 -21.84 8.36
C THR A 313 -10.97 -22.07 9.39
N ARG A 314 -11.26 -22.80 10.48
CA ARG A 314 -10.27 -23.12 11.52
C ARG A 314 -9.17 -24.06 11.00
N LYS A 315 -9.54 -25.04 10.16
CA LYS A 315 -8.56 -25.91 9.48
C LYS A 315 -7.65 -25.10 8.57
N VAL A 316 -8.20 -24.20 7.76
CA VAL A 316 -7.43 -23.29 6.91
C VAL A 316 -6.49 -22.42 7.76
N GLN A 317 -7.00 -21.79 8.83
CA GLN A 317 -6.17 -21.01 9.76
C GLN A 317 -4.98 -21.82 10.31
N THR A 318 -5.23 -23.01 10.86
CA THR A 318 -4.19 -23.86 11.46
C THR A 318 -3.10 -24.23 10.44
N LYS A 319 -3.50 -24.51 9.19
CA LYS A 319 -2.56 -24.78 8.09
C LYS A 319 -1.71 -23.56 7.75
N LEU A 320 -2.35 -22.39 7.60
CA LEU A 320 -1.65 -21.15 7.31
C LEU A 320 -0.67 -20.74 8.42
N GLU A 321 -1.03 -20.91 9.69
CA GLU A 321 -0.14 -20.69 10.83
C GLU A 321 1.07 -21.63 10.80
N THR A 322 0.85 -22.91 10.50
CA THR A 322 1.91 -23.92 10.41
C THR A 322 2.89 -23.58 9.29
N LEU A 323 2.38 -23.24 8.10
CA LEU A 323 3.19 -22.84 6.95
C LEU A 323 3.93 -21.52 7.22
N ALA A 324 3.28 -20.52 7.83
CA ALA A 324 3.92 -19.26 8.18
C ALA A 324 5.11 -19.47 9.13
N ALA A 325 4.93 -20.30 10.17
CA ALA A 325 6.00 -20.65 11.11
C ALA A 325 7.14 -21.42 10.43
N LEU A 326 6.83 -22.31 9.49
CA LEU A 326 7.83 -23.03 8.72
C LEU A 326 8.66 -22.07 7.84
N CYS A 327 7.99 -21.21 7.08
CA CYS A 327 8.64 -20.22 6.21
C CYS A 327 9.56 -19.29 7.01
N GLN A 328 9.10 -18.81 8.18
CA GLN A 328 9.91 -17.96 9.05
C GLN A 328 11.16 -18.68 9.56
N ARG A 329 11.02 -19.93 10.04
CA ARG A 329 12.16 -20.73 10.55
C ARG A 329 13.19 -21.04 9.48
N LYS A 330 12.77 -21.18 8.22
CA LYS A 330 13.63 -21.54 7.08
C LYS A 330 14.04 -20.34 6.22
N ASN A 331 13.62 -19.13 6.59
CA ASN A 331 13.84 -17.90 5.84
C ASN A 331 13.37 -18.00 4.37
N GLU A 332 12.21 -18.64 4.16
CA GLU A 332 11.56 -18.72 2.84
C GLU A 332 10.59 -17.55 2.67
N ASN A 333 10.74 -16.81 1.57
CA ASN A 333 10.01 -15.56 1.32
C ASN A 333 9.20 -15.58 0.01
N ARG A 334 9.17 -16.72 -0.68
CA ARG A 334 8.37 -16.94 -1.91
C ARG A 334 7.01 -17.58 -1.65
N LEU A 335 6.58 -17.65 -0.39
CA LEU A 335 5.26 -18.11 0.02
C LEU A 335 4.53 -17.01 0.77
N LEU A 336 3.23 -16.87 0.52
CA LEU A 336 2.34 -16.02 1.30
C LEU A 336 2.30 -16.53 2.76
N ARG A 337 2.44 -15.61 3.71
CA ARG A 337 2.44 -15.94 5.15
C ARG A 337 1.29 -15.24 5.84
N LEU A 338 0.66 -15.95 6.76
CA LEU A 338 -0.29 -15.37 7.70
C LEU A 338 0.47 -14.59 8.78
N ILE A 339 0.00 -13.38 9.06
CA ILE A 339 0.51 -12.50 10.10
C ILE A 339 -0.38 -12.54 11.33
N GLU A 340 -1.67 -12.33 11.13
CA GLU A 340 -2.66 -12.39 12.18
C GLU A 340 -4.04 -12.71 11.60
N VAL A 341 -4.95 -13.12 12.48
CA VAL A 341 -6.37 -13.33 12.16
C VAL A 341 -7.19 -12.39 13.02
N ILE A 342 -8.02 -11.57 12.39
CA ILE A 342 -8.89 -10.61 13.06
C ILE A 342 -10.33 -11.09 12.88
N THR A 343 -11.15 -10.98 13.93
CA THR A 343 -12.58 -11.29 13.87
C THR A 343 -13.37 -10.33 14.76
N ASP A 344 -14.59 -10.01 14.35
CA ASP A 344 -15.56 -9.23 15.13
C ASP A 344 -16.29 -10.09 16.19
N ASP A 345 -16.06 -11.40 16.20
CA ASP A 345 -16.69 -12.37 17.10
C ASP A 345 -15.66 -13.18 17.89
N VAL A 346 -14.94 -12.50 18.78
CA VAL A 346 -13.89 -13.10 19.63
C VAL A 346 -14.39 -14.29 20.46
N ARG A 347 -15.69 -14.31 20.80
CA ARG A 347 -16.32 -15.40 21.58
C ARG A 347 -16.84 -16.53 20.73
N SER A 348 -16.74 -16.43 19.39
CA SER A 348 -17.30 -17.41 18.46
C SER A 348 -18.80 -17.66 18.71
N ALA A 349 -19.58 -16.63 19.02
CA ALA A 349 -21.03 -16.74 19.26
C ALA A 349 -21.90 -16.45 18.02
N ASN A 350 -21.38 -15.71 17.03
CA ASN A 350 -22.11 -15.19 15.87
C ASN A 350 -21.84 -16.01 14.58
N ARG A 351 -22.90 -16.57 13.99
CA ARG A 351 -22.84 -17.43 12.79
C ARG A 351 -22.68 -16.67 11.46
N ILE A 352 -22.54 -15.35 11.51
CA ILE A 352 -22.35 -14.46 10.36
C ILE A 352 -21.12 -13.56 10.60
N ALA A 353 -20.24 -13.96 11.51
CA ALA A 353 -19.02 -13.20 11.80
C ALA A 353 -18.11 -13.14 10.56
N ASP A 354 -17.44 -12.01 10.40
CA ASP A 354 -16.38 -11.90 9.42
C ASP A 354 -15.04 -12.30 10.07
N VAL A 355 -14.24 -13.02 9.30
CA VAL A 355 -12.84 -13.31 9.65
C VAL A 355 -11.96 -12.71 8.57
N TRP A 356 -10.95 -11.98 9.02
CA TRP A 356 -9.94 -11.37 8.18
C TRP A 356 -8.60 -12.07 8.42
N PHE A 357 -8.07 -12.68 7.36
CA PHE A 357 -6.70 -13.17 7.34
C PHE A 357 -5.79 -12.05 6.85
N VAL A 358 -4.89 -11.60 7.73
CA VAL A 358 -3.87 -10.59 7.41
C VAL A 358 -2.64 -11.32 6.88
N GLN A 359 -2.27 -11.08 5.63
CA GLN A 359 -1.27 -11.88 4.92
C GLN A 359 -0.16 -11.02 4.31
N GLU A 360 1.07 -11.52 4.29
CA GLU A 360 2.22 -10.85 3.68
C GLU A 360 3.05 -11.79 2.78
N PRO A 361 3.69 -11.26 1.72
CA PRO A 361 3.62 -9.89 1.22
C PRO A 361 2.32 -9.58 0.45
N ALA A 362 1.96 -8.29 0.37
CA ALA A 362 1.00 -7.80 -0.61
C ALA A 362 1.62 -7.88 -2.03
N ALA A 363 1.01 -8.66 -2.91
CA ALA A 363 1.45 -8.78 -4.31
C ALA A 363 0.94 -7.59 -5.14
N GLN A 364 1.81 -7.01 -5.96
CA GLN A 364 1.51 -5.84 -6.80
C GLN A 364 0.52 -6.18 -7.92
N ASP A 365 0.62 -7.40 -8.43
CA ASP A 365 -0.25 -7.98 -9.44
C ASP A 365 -0.17 -9.51 -9.35
N ILE A 366 -0.90 -10.21 -10.20
CA ILE A 366 -0.85 -11.67 -10.35
C ILE A 366 -0.44 -12.05 -11.77
N LEU A 367 0.14 -13.25 -11.91
CA LEU A 367 0.67 -13.73 -13.19
C LEU A 367 -0.42 -13.83 -14.28
N SER A 368 -1.67 -14.15 -13.92
CA SER A 368 -2.78 -14.14 -14.88
C SER A 368 -3.02 -12.77 -15.53
N THR A 369 -2.87 -11.70 -14.75
CA THR A 369 -3.01 -10.33 -15.26
C THR A 369 -1.77 -9.93 -16.06
N ALA A 370 -0.57 -10.32 -15.63
CA ALA A 370 0.67 -10.09 -16.37
C ALA A 370 0.65 -10.72 -17.78
N LEU A 371 0.06 -11.92 -17.90
CA LEU A 371 -0.11 -12.61 -19.19
C LEU A 371 -1.04 -11.85 -20.14
N THR A 372 -2.12 -11.25 -19.63
CA THR A 372 -3.09 -10.50 -20.45
C THR A 372 -2.63 -9.07 -20.76
N ARG A 373 -1.85 -8.43 -19.87
CA ARG A 373 -1.31 -7.07 -20.03
C ARG A 373 -0.07 -7.00 -20.93
N GLY A 374 0.41 -8.12 -21.46
CA GLY A 374 1.56 -8.15 -22.38
C GLY A 374 2.91 -7.91 -21.70
N LEU A 375 3.03 -8.19 -20.39
CA LEU A 375 4.33 -8.13 -19.69
C LEU A 375 5.34 -9.16 -20.24
N PHE A 376 4.84 -10.23 -20.84
CA PHE A 376 5.63 -11.18 -21.61
C PHE A 376 5.87 -10.63 -23.02
N LYS A 377 7.08 -10.12 -23.25
CA LYS A 377 7.55 -9.68 -24.58
C LYS A 377 7.50 -10.83 -25.60
N GLN A 378 7.87 -10.55 -26.86
CA GLN A 378 7.87 -11.54 -27.93
C GLN A 378 9.26 -12.16 -28.14
N GLY A 379 9.30 -13.31 -28.82
CA GLY A 379 10.56 -13.94 -29.24
C GLY A 379 11.44 -14.40 -28.08
N ARG A 380 12.76 -14.17 -28.18
CA ARG A 380 13.75 -14.64 -27.20
C ARG A 380 13.56 -14.05 -25.80
N GLU A 381 13.12 -12.79 -25.71
CA GLU A 381 12.86 -12.16 -24.42
C GLU A 381 11.71 -12.85 -23.67
N ARG A 382 10.69 -13.35 -24.38
CA ARG A 382 9.64 -14.20 -23.78
C ARG A 382 10.23 -15.39 -23.06
N ILE A 383 11.12 -16.11 -23.74
CA ILE A 383 11.72 -17.34 -23.24
C ILE A 383 12.56 -17.07 -22.00
N SER A 384 13.35 -15.99 -22.00
CA SER A 384 14.12 -15.57 -20.84
C SER A 384 13.24 -15.21 -19.63
N ILE A 385 12.14 -14.47 -19.85
CA ILE A 385 11.16 -14.14 -18.79
C ILE A 385 10.50 -15.43 -18.26
N VAL A 386 10.06 -16.33 -19.15
CA VAL A 386 9.44 -17.61 -18.78
C VAL A 386 10.38 -18.43 -17.91
N THR A 387 11.64 -18.60 -18.33
CA THR A 387 12.63 -19.36 -17.56
C THR A 387 12.86 -18.77 -16.17
N THR A 388 12.92 -17.43 -16.06
CA THR A 388 13.07 -16.74 -14.79
C THR A 388 11.87 -16.95 -13.87
N VAL A 389 10.65 -16.75 -14.40
CA VAL A 389 9.38 -16.97 -13.68
C VAL A 389 9.26 -18.43 -13.21
N LEU A 390 9.55 -19.40 -14.08
CA LEU A 390 9.49 -20.82 -13.74
C LEU A 390 10.51 -21.20 -12.67
N THR A 391 11.72 -20.66 -12.75
CA THR A 391 12.75 -20.92 -11.73
C THR A 391 12.29 -20.47 -10.35
N ASP A 392 11.62 -19.31 -10.26
CA ASP A 392 11.14 -18.79 -8.98
C ASP A 392 9.95 -19.61 -8.43
N ILE A 393 8.97 -19.93 -9.28
CA ILE A 393 7.82 -20.79 -8.94
C ILE A 393 8.28 -22.18 -8.50
N LEU A 394 9.17 -22.81 -9.27
CA LEU A 394 9.71 -24.13 -8.94
C LEU A 394 10.55 -24.09 -7.67
N GLY A 395 11.26 -22.99 -7.40
CA GLY A 395 12.00 -22.80 -6.16
C GLY A 395 11.10 -22.81 -4.92
N ALA A 396 9.99 -22.06 -4.96
CA ALA A 396 8.99 -22.04 -3.90
C ALA A 396 8.28 -23.41 -3.75
N THR A 397 7.97 -24.06 -4.87
CA THR A 397 7.31 -25.37 -4.89
C THR A 397 8.23 -26.46 -4.36
N ASN A 398 9.51 -26.45 -4.72
CA ASN A 398 10.53 -27.35 -4.17
C ASN A 398 10.67 -27.18 -2.66
N PHE A 399 10.55 -25.94 -2.16
CA PHE A 399 10.52 -25.70 -0.72
C PHE A 399 9.31 -26.39 -0.06
N LEU A 400 8.09 -26.22 -0.59
CA LEU A 400 6.90 -26.91 -0.06
C LEU A 400 7.08 -28.44 -0.10
N HIS A 401 7.46 -28.98 -1.26
CA HIS A 401 7.58 -30.43 -1.47
C HIS A 401 8.63 -31.06 -0.55
N SER A 402 9.79 -30.40 -0.37
CA SER A 402 10.84 -30.87 0.55
C SER A 402 10.43 -30.87 2.02
N HIS A 403 9.38 -30.12 2.37
CA HIS A 403 8.77 -30.11 3.70
C HIS A 403 7.41 -30.81 3.75
N ARG A 404 7.12 -31.67 2.75
CA ARG A 404 5.90 -32.47 2.62
C ARG A 404 4.61 -31.66 2.57
N TRP A 405 4.60 -30.58 1.81
CA TRP A 405 3.37 -29.85 1.50
C TRP A 405 3.10 -29.92 0.01
N ILE A 406 1.83 -30.12 -0.33
CA ILE A 406 1.27 -29.94 -1.67
C ILE A 406 0.52 -28.61 -1.66
N HIS A 407 0.71 -27.79 -2.68
CA HIS A 407 -0.04 -26.54 -2.82
C HIS A 407 -1.49 -26.80 -3.22
N GLY A 408 -1.73 -27.66 -4.22
CA GLY A 408 -3.07 -28.19 -4.55
C GLY A 408 -3.89 -27.35 -5.55
N ASP A 409 -3.65 -26.04 -5.65
CA ASP A 409 -4.29 -25.15 -6.64
C ASP A 409 -3.30 -24.18 -7.33
N LEU A 410 -2.20 -24.67 -7.89
CA LEU A 410 -1.28 -23.82 -8.66
C LEU A 410 -1.89 -23.43 -10.01
N LYS A 411 -1.95 -22.13 -10.26
CA LYS A 411 -2.42 -21.52 -11.52
C LYS A 411 -1.92 -20.07 -11.59
N PRO A 412 -1.95 -19.39 -12.75
CA PRO A 412 -1.46 -18.03 -12.87
C PRO A 412 -2.14 -17.03 -11.93
N GLY A 413 -3.40 -17.28 -11.57
CA GLY A 413 -4.13 -16.44 -10.59
C GLY A 413 -3.60 -16.54 -9.15
N ASN A 414 -2.88 -17.60 -8.81
CA ASN A 414 -2.31 -17.84 -7.48
C ASN A 414 -0.79 -17.58 -7.44
N ILE A 415 -0.22 -16.95 -8.48
CA ILE A 415 1.18 -16.50 -8.49
C ILE A 415 1.19 -14.98 -8.40
N GLY A 416 1.57 -14.46 -7.23
CA GLY A 416 1.70 -13.04 -6.99
C GLY A 416 3.04 -12.50 -7.47
N ILE A 417 3.02 -11.28 -7.99
CA ILE A 417 4.21 -10.55 -8.42
C ILE A 417 4.63 -9.60 -7.29
N ARG A 418 5.81 -9.84 -6.72
CA ARG A 418 6.42 -8.96 -5.70
C ARG A 418 7.24 -7.83 -6.31
N THR A 419 7.89 -8.10 -7.45
CA THR A 419 8.71 -7.14 -8.21
C THR A 419 8.73 -7.61 -9.67
N TRP A 420 8.59 -6.67 -10.61
CA TRP A 420 8.72 -6.92 -12.04
C TRP A 420 9.51 -5.78 -12.70
N THR A 421 10.84 -5.91 -12.74
CA THR A 421 11.73 -4.98 -13.42
C THR A 421 12.61 -5.71 -14.45
N THR A 422 13.36 -4.93 -15.23
CA THR A 422 14.36 -5.46 -16.17
C THR A 422 15.48 -6.21 -15.47
N GLU A 423 15.82 -5.85 -14.23
CA GLU A 423 16.90 -6.47 -13.45
C GLU A 423 16.41 -7.62 -12.57
N CYS A 424 15.15 -7.59 -12.15
CA CYS A 424 14.63 -8.53 -11.15
C CYS A 424 13.15 -8.85 -11.37
N ILE A 425 12.84 -10.14 -11.42
CA ILE A 425 11.47 -10.66 -11.28
C ILE A 425 11.45 -11.47 -9.99
N SER A 426 10.57 -11.11 -9.07
CA SER A 426 10.35 -11.85 -7.82
C SER A 426 8.86 -12.13 -7.64
N LEU A 427 8.56 -13.38 -7.32
CA LEU A 427 7.21 -13.92 -7.22
C LEU A 427 6.94 -14.45 -5.81
N VAL A 428 5.67 -14.73 -5.56
CA VAL A 428 5.18 -15.36 -4.34
C VAL A 428 4.03 -16.30 -4.68
N LEU A 429 4.02 -17.51 -4.13
CA LEU A 429 2.86 -18.38 -4.20
C LEU A 429 1.80 -17.86 -3.23
N LEU A 430 0.62 -17.59 -3.77
CA LEU A 430 -0.57 -17.12 -3.06
C LEU A 430 -1.54 -18.28 -2.83
N ASP A 431 -2.58 -18.02 -2.03
CA ASP A 431 -3.73 -18.93 -1.81
C ASP A 431 -3.36 -20.37 -1.41
N LEU A 432 -2.88 -20.50 -0.17
CA LEU A 432 -2.53 -21.78 0.45
C LEU A 432 -3.73 -22.46 1.14
N ASP A 433 -4.95 -22.05 0.81
CA ASP A 433 -6.19 -22.59 1.43
C ASP A 433 -6.38 -24.09 1.10
N ASP A 434 -6.03 -24.49 -0.12
CA ASP A 434 -6.10 -25.88 -0.61
C ASP A 434 -4.84 -26.70 -0.27
N ALA A 435 -3.84 -26.09 0.39
CA ALA A 435 -2.62 -26.78 0.75
C ALA A 435 -2.90 -27.94 1.72
N GLU A 436 -2.18 -29.04 1.54
CA GLU A 436 -2.29 -30.24 2.37
C GLU A 436 -0.93 -30.95 2.52
N GLU A 437 -0.79 -31.78 3.54
CA GLU A 437 0.42 -32.57 3.72
C GLU A 437 0.56 -33.62 2.59
N SER A 438 1.77 -33.76 2.05
CA SER A 438 2.09 -34.80 1.08
C SER A 438 1.93 -36.20 1.70
N PRO A 439 1.53 -37.21 0.91
CA PRO A 439 1.57 -38.59 1.36
C PRO A 439 3.03 -39.00 1.68
N PHE A 440 3.21 -40.06 2.48
CA PHE A 440 4.54 -40.62 2.70
C PHE A 440 5.20 -41.03 1.36
N PRO A 441 6.54 -40.98 1.25
CA PRO A 441 7.24 -41.35 0.02
C PRO A 441 6.77 -42.70 -0.55
N GLY A 442 6.48 -42.72 -1.85
CA GLY A 442 5.96 -43.90 -2.55
C GLY A 442 4.46 -44.17 -2.33
N ARG A 443 3.73 -43.29 -1.65
CA ARG A 443 2.26 -43.35 -1.50
C ARG A 443 1.59 -42.20 -2.23
N HIS A 444 0.28 -42.36 -2.44
CA HIS A 444 -0.59 -41.37 -3.05
C HIS A 444 -1.79 -41.10 -2.14
N HIS A 445 -2.26 -39.86 -2.12
CA HIS A 445 -3.62 -39.55 -1.67
C HIS A 445 -4.63 -40.17 -2.63
N PRO A 446 -5.83 -40.53 -2.15
CA PRO A 446 -6.90 -40.99 -3.03
C PRO A 446 -7.27 -39.89 -4.03
N ALA A 447 -7.70 -40.29 -5.24
CA ALA A 447 -8.30 -39.35 -6.18
C ALA A 447 -9.50 -38.65 -5.53
N ARG A 448 -9.69 -37.37 -5.82
CA ARG A 448 -10.82 -36.59 -5.32
C ARG A 448 -11.52 -35.86 -6.48
N PRO A 449 -12.27 -36.60 -7.32
CA PRO A 449 -12.85 -36.04 -8.53
C PRO A 449 -13.85 -34.94 -8.19
N GLY A 450 -13.77 -33.81 -8.89
CA GLY A 450 -14.68 -32.68 -8.67
C GLY A 450 -14.46 -31.85 -7.42
N THR A 451 -13.39 -32.08 -6.65
CA THR A 451 -13.14 -31.33 -5.42
C THR A 451 -11.77 -30.63 -5.43
N GLY A 452 -11.76 -29.34 -5.11
CA GLY A 452 -10.55 -28.52 -5.02
C GLY A 452 -9.84 -28.30 -6.36
N GLY A 453 -8.94 -27.32 -6.38
CA GLY A 453 -8.18 -26.96 -7.57
C GLY A 453 -9.02 -26.36 -8.72
N THR A 454 -8.32 -26.01 -9.81
CA THR A 454 -8.94 -25.33 -10.97
C THR A 454 -8.85 -26.16 -12.25
N ILE A 455 -10.00 -26.35 -12.91
CA ILE A 455 -10.10 -27.05 -14.21
C ILE A 455 -9.15 -26.39 -15.23
N GLY A 456 -8.43 -27.20 -16.00
CA GLY A 456 -7.40 -26.77 -16.95
C GLY A 456 -5.97 -26.96 -16.41
N TRP A 457 -5.77 -26.74 -15.10
CA TRP A 457 -4.49 -26.92 -14.42
C TRP A 457 -4.41 -28.17 -13.54
N LEU A 458 -5.53 -28.86 -13.30
CA LEU A 458 -5.57 -30.12 -12.53
C LEU A 458 -4.87 -31.26 -13.28
N ALA A 459 -4.03 -32.00 -12.56
CA ALA A 459 -3.37 -33.19 -13.09
C ALA A 459 -4.37 -34.34 -13.30
N PRO A 460 -4.20 -35.16 -14.36
CA PRO A 460 -5.12 -36.27 -14.66
C PRO A 460 -5.35 -37.21 -13.47
N GLU A 461 -4.28 -37.54 -12.75
CA GLU A 461 -4.33 -38.48 -11.64
C GLU A 461 -5.09 -37.97 -10.41
N ARG A 462 -5.33 -36.65 -10.28
CA ARG A 462 -6.19 -36.11 -9.20
C ARG A 462 -7.64 -36.53 -9.35
N GLU A 463 -8.10 -36.79 -10.57
CA GLU A 463 -9.49 -37.18 -10.89
C GLU A 463 -9.64 -38.70 -11.12
N MET A 464 -8.56 -39.46 -11.22
CA MET A 464 -8.62 -40.88 -11.64
C MET A 464 -8.01 -41.86 -10.64
N THR A 465 -6.71 -41.78 -10.33
CA THR A 465 -5.98 -42.86 -9.65
C THR A 465 -5.44 -42.50 -8.28
N GLY A 466 -5.21 -41.21 -8.03
CA GLY A 466 -4.58 -40.72 -6.80
C GLY A 466 -3.34 -39.88 -7.10
N TYR A 467 -2.98 -39.01 -6.18
CA TYR A 467 -2.00 -37.97 -6.43
C TYR A 467 -1.03 -37.77 -5.27
N ASN A 468 0.07 -37.13 -5.57
CA ASN A 468 1.08 -36.68 -4.62
C ASN A 468 1.54 -35.27 -5.05
N GLU A 469 2.67 -34.81 -4.53
CA GLU A 469 3.24 -33.50 -4.84
C GLU A 469 3.51 -33.27 -6.34
N LEU A 470 3.66 -34.32 -7.14
CA LEU A 470 3.85 -34.18 -8.59
C LEU A 470 2.64 -33.58 -9.30
N ALA A 471 1.46 -33.57 -8.68
CA ALA A 471 0.29 -32.88 -9.22
C ALA A 471 0.52 -31.37 -9.35
N ASP A 472 1.25 -30.75 -8.42
CA ASP A 472 1.64 -29.34 -8.53
C ASP A 472 2.57 -29.11 -9.73
N ILE A 473 3.45 -30.06 -10.03
CA ILE A 473 4.40 -29.96 -11.15
C ILE A 473 3.67 -29.99 -12.49
N TRP A 474 2.61 -30.78 -12.61
CA TRP A 474 1.73 -30.73 -13.78
C TRP A 474 1.15 -29.34 -13.99
N SER A 475 0.59 -28.75 -12.93
CA SER A 475 0.00 -27.40 -12.99
C SER A 475 1.03 -26.36 -13.42
N ILE A 476 2.27 -26.46 -12.92
CA ILE A 476 3.39 -25.61 -13.34
C ILE A 476 3.75 -25.83 -14.81
N GLY A 477 3.74 -27.08 -15.28
CA GLY A 477 3.94 -27.40 -16.69
C GLY A 477 2.89 -26.77 -17.59
N VAL A 478 1.61 -26.83 -17.20
CA VAL A 478 0.51 -26.15 -17.91
C VAL A 478 0.75 -24.63 -17.97
N MET A 479 1.09 -24.01 -16.83
CA MET A 479 1.44 -22.59 -16.76
C MET A 479 2.62 -22.24 -17.68
N ALA A 480 3.64 -23.09 -17.72
CA ALA A 480 4.80 -22.89 -18.58
C ALA A 480 4.41 -22.83 -20.06
N ILE A 481 3.57 -23.77 -20.53
CA ILE A 481 3.08 -23.78 -21.92
C ILE A 481 2.24 -22.53 -22.20
N GLU A 482 1.40 -22.11 -21.24
CA GLU A 482 0.60 -20.90 -21.36
C GLU A 482 1.47 -19.64 -21.50
N MET A 483 2.53 -19.51 -20.72
CA MET A 483 3.45 -18.37 -20.83
C MET A 483 4.27 -18.40 -22.13
N ILE A 484 4.69 -19.58 -22.60
CA ILE A 484 5.45 -19.74 -23.85
C ILE A 484 4.56 -19.40 -25.06
N SER A 485 3.35 -19.93 -25.11
CA SER A 485 2.45 -19.79 -26.26
C SER A 485 1.56 -18.54 -26.21
N GLY A 486 1.42 -17.93 -25.03
CA GLY A 486 0.49 -16.83 -24.78
C GLY A 486 -0.98 -17.24 -24.65
N ARG A 487 -1.30 -18.54 -24.67
CA ARG A 487 -2.66 -19.07 -24.51
C ARG A 487 -2.67 -20.37 -23.72
N HIS A 488 -3.73 -20.61 -22.95
CA HIS A 488 -3.89 -21.89 -22.24
C HIS A 488 -3.91 -23.06 -23.24
N PRO A 489 -3.16 -24.17 -22.98
CA PRO A 489 -2.94 -25.20 -24.00
C PRO A 489 -4.14 -26.11 -24.28
N TRP A 490 -5.05 -26.32 -23.31
CA TRP A 490 -6.25 -27.16 -23.46
C TRP A 490 -7.43 -26.64 -22.63
N ARG A 491 -7.90 -25.43 -22.93
CA ARG A 491 -8.96 -24.78 -22.11
C ARG A 491 -10.31 -25.47 -22.33
N GLN A 492 -10.70 -26.35 -21.42
CA GLN A 492 -11.98 -27.05 -21.44
C GLN A 492 -12.89 -26.57 -20.30
N GLY A 493 -14.22 -26.52 -20.56
CA GLY A 493 -15.22 -26.13 -19.55
C GLY A 493 -15.51 -27.24 -18.52
N LYS A 494 -15.18 -28.48 -18.84
CA LYS A 494 -15.26 -29.66 -17.96
C LYS A 494 -13.89 -30.31 -17.88
N ASN A 495 -13.59 -31.00 -16.79
CA ASN A 495 -12.34 -31.73 -16.64
C ASN A 495 -12.41 -33.05 -17.44
N PRO A 496 -11.53 -33.29 -18.43
CA PRO A 496 -11.57 -34.49 -19.28
C PRO A 496 -11.34 -35.78 -18.49
N TRP A 497 -10.66 -35.69 -17.36
CA TRP A 497 -10.31 -36.84 -16.52
C TRP A 497 -11.38 -37.16 -15.48
N ARG A 498 -12.44 -36.34 -15.39
CA ARG A 498 -13.56 -36.59 -14.50
C ARG A 498 -14.42 -37.74 -15.03
N PRO A 499 -14.70 -38.78 -14.22
CA PRO A 499 -15.61 -39.85 -14.61
C PRO A 499 -17.00 -39.32 -14.95
N GLY A 500 -17.57 -39.77 -16.07
CA GLY A 500 -18.89 -39.34 -16.55
C GLY A 500 -19.16 -39.81 -17.98
N SER A 501 -20.40 -39.62 -18.46
CA SER A 501 -20.82 -40.05 -19.80
C SER A 501 -20.06 -39.39 -20.94
N GLU A 502 -19.58 -38.15 -20.73
CA GLU A 502 -18.84 -37.35 -21.72
C GLU A 502 -17.31 -37.57 -21.65
N ALA A 503 -16.81 -38.36 -20.70
CA ALA A 503 -15.38 -38.44 -20.41
C ALA A 503 -14.55 -38.90 -21.61
N SER A 504 -15.05 -39.88 -22.38
CA SER A 504 -14.31 -40.42 -23.53
C SER A 504 -14.11 -39.39 -24.65
N GLU A 505 -15.09 -38.52 -24.87
CA GLU A 505 -15.01 -37.47 -25.91
C GLU A 505 -14.04 -36.37 -25.48
N LEU A 506 -14.19 -35.89 -24.24
CA LEU A 506 -13.30 -34.86 -23.67
C LEU A 506 -11.85 -35.33 -23.57
N GLN A 507 -11.61 -36.61 -23.27
CA GLN A 507 -10.27 -37.21 -23.25
C GLN A 507 -9.65 -37.22 -24.65
N LYS A 508 -10.42 -37.57 -25.68
CA LYS A 508 -9.92 -37.55 -27.05
C LYS A 508 -9.51 -36.14 -27.47
N GLU A 509 -10.38 -35.16 -27.26
CA GLU A 509 -10.07 -33.74 -27.53
C GLU A 509 -8.82 -33.27 -26.76
N PHE A 510 -8.69 -33.69 -25.49
CA PHE A 510 -7.52 -33.38 -24.69
C PHE A 510 -6.24 -33.96 -25.30
N GLN A 511 -6.25 -35.21 -25.76
CA GLN A 511 -5.06 -35.85 -26.34
C GLN A 511 -4.63 -35.14 -27.63
N ASP A 512 -5.57 -34.74 -28.48
CA ASP A 512 -5.29 -33.97 -29.70
C ASP A 512 -4.57 -32.64 -29.34
N MET A 513 -5.13 -31.87 -28.40
CA MET A 513 -4.52 -30.61 -27.93
C MET A 513 -3.17 -30.82 -27.22
N TYR A 514 -3.04 -31.89 -26.44
CA TYR A 514 -1.80 -32.26 -25.75
C TYR A 514 -0.69 -32.60 -26.76
N GLY A 515 -1.00 -33.37 -27.81
CA GLY A 515 -0.09 -33.69 -28.90
C GLY A 515 0.41 -32.42 -29.60
N GLU A 516 -0.49 -31.52 -29.98
CA GLU A 516 -0.14 -30.23 -30.59
C GLU A 516 0.79 -29.40 -29.69
N ALA A 517 0.50 -29.35 -28.38
CA ALA A 517 1.32 -28.61 -27.42
C ALA A 517 2.73 -29.21 -27.30
N VAL A 518 2.86 -30.55 -27.22
CA VAL A 518 4.16 -31.23 -27.18
C VAL A 518 4.95 -31.00 -28.46
N ASP A 519 4.31 -31.06 -29.63
CA ASP A 519 4.95 -30.78 -30.92
C ASP A 519 5.42 -29.32 -31.05
N ALA A 520 4.64 -28.37 -30.53
CA ALA A 520 5.04 -26.98 -30.44
C ALA A 520 6.27 -26.81 -29.52
N LEU A 521 6.27 -27.46 -28.35
CA LEU A 521 7.43 -27.45 -27.44
C LEU A 521 8.67 -28.09 -28.07
N ASN A 522 8.52 -29.14 -28.86
CA ASN A 522 9.64 -29.80 -29.53
C ASN A 522 10.41 -28.86 -30.47
N LYS A 523 9.69 -27.90 -31.08
CA LYS A 523 10.24 -26.84 -31.95
C LYS A 523 10.95 -25.72 -31.17
N LEU A 524 10.85 -25.68 -29.85
CA LEU A 524 11.51 -24.67 -29.03
C LEU A 524 13.04 -24.84 -29.08
N HIS A 525 13.75 -23.75 -29.41
CA HIS A 525 15.21 -23.76 -29.53
C HIS A 525 15.92 -23.95 -28.18
N ASP A 526 15.36 -23.42 -27.10
CA ASP A 526 15.88 -23.58 -25.75
C ASP A 526 15.65 -25.03 -25.28
N LYS A 527 16.70 -25.84 -25.32
CA LYS A 527 16.63 -27.26 -24.97
C LYS A 527 16.35 -27.48 -23.49
N ALA A 528 16.87 -26.62 -22.62
CA ALA A 528 16.71 -26.74 -21.18
C ALA A 528 15.26 -26.48 -20.79
N LEU A 529 14.71 -25.35 -21.23
CA LEU A 529 13.30 -25.02 -21.02
C LEU A 529 12.39 -26.06 -21.63
N ARG A 530 12.64 -26.48 -22.88
CA ARG A 530 11.87 -27.53 -23.55
C ARG A 530 11.82 -28.83 -22.73
N ASN A 531 12.99 -29.35 -22.34
CA ASN A 531 13.08 -30.62 -21.63
C ASN A 531 12.42 -30.53 -20.25
N ALA A 532 12.57 -29.40 -19.56
CA ALA A 532 11.90 -29.15 -18.29
C ALA A 532 10.37 -29.14 -18.48
N VAL A 533 9.84 -28.34 -19.41
CA VAL A 533 8.39 -28.22 -19.62
C VAL A 533 7.76 -29.54 -20.04
N ILE A 534 8.36 -30.24 -21.02
CA ILE A 534 7.88 -31.56 -21.45
C ILE A 534 7.88 -32.55 -20.28
N GLY A 535 8.95 -32.57 -19.48
CA GLY A 535 9.04 -33.45 -18.32
C GLY A 535 8.02 -33.15 -17.22
N MET A 536 7.59 -31.89 -17.08
CA MET A 536 6.55 -31.47 -16.13
C MET A 536 5.14 -31.87 -16.56
N VAL A 537 4.85 -31.97 -17.86
CA VAL A 537 3.51 -32.34 -18.39
C VAL A 537 3.39 -33.81 -18.78
N ARG A 538 4.26 -34.69 -18.28
CA ARG A 538 4.11 -36.14 -18.43
C ARG A 538 2.93 -36.65 -17.61
N HIS A 539 2.21 -37.64 -18.13
CA HIS A 539 1.09 -38.28 -17.43
C HIS A 539 0.89 -39.74 -17.87
N PRO A 540 0.34 -40.60 -17.01
CA PRO A 540 0.23 -42.05 -17.27
C PRO A 540 -0.70 -42.41 -18.43
N TYR A 541 -1.59 -41.49 -18.82
CA TYR A 541 -2.57 -41.69 -19.88
C TYR A 541 -2.12 -41.16 -21.25
N ALA A 542 -0.88 -40.69 -21.39
CA ALA A 542 -0.40 -40.15 -22.66
C ALA A 542 -0.29 -41.25 -23.74
N GLU A 543 -0.50 -40.91 -25.01
CA GLU A 543 -0.46 -41.89 -26.10
C GLU A 543 0.95 -42.47 -26.30
N THR A 544 1.98 -41.61 -26.22
CA THR A 544 3.37 -42.02 -26.48
C THR A 544 4.07 -42.54 -25.22
N SER A 545 4.94 -43.54 -25.39
CA SER A 545 5.72 -44.11 -24.29
C SER A 545 6.66 -43.09 -23.63
N ALA A 546 7.14 -42.09 -24.38
CA ALA A 546 8.00 -41.04 -23.86
C ALA A 546 7.25 -40.11 -22.88
N GLN A 547 5.96 -39.82 -23.16
CA GLN A 547 5.13 -38.98 -22.31
C GLN A 547 4.49 -39.73 -21.13
N ARG A 548 4.48 -41.07 -21.17
CA ARG A 548 4.10 -41.94 -20.05
C ARG A 548 5.19 -42.17 -19.00
N GLN A 549 6.40 -41.65 -19.22
CA GLN A 549 7.46 -41.70 -18.22
C GLN A 549 7.07 -40.93 -16.95
N SER A 550 7.78 -41.19 -15.84
CA SER A 550 7.58 -40.42 -14.62
C SER A 550 7.75 -38.91 -14.87
N ARG A 551 6.85 -38.14 -14.24
CA ARG A 551 6.94 -36.68 -14.20
C ARG A 551 8.16 -36.26 -13.40
N LEU A 552 8.77 -35.14 -13.82
CA LEU A 552 9.86 -34.52 -13.07
C LEU A 552 9.38 -34.03 -11.70
N THR A 553 10.29 -34.03 -10.74
CA THR A 553 10.15 -33.27 -9.49
C THR A 553 10.50 -31.79 -9.70
N ALA A 554 10.10 -30.91 -8.77
CA ALA A 554 10.52 -29.50 -8.80
C ALA A 554 12.05 -29.35 -8.83
N LYS A 555 12.77 -30.18 -8.07
CA LYS A 555 14.24 -30.19 -8.00
C LYS A 555 14.89 -30.55 -9.34
N GLU A 556 14.37 -31.55 -10.04
CA GLU A 556 14.90 -31.97 -11.35
C GLU A 556 14.61 -30.92 -12.42
N ALA A 557 13.41 -30.33 -12.42
CA ALA A 557 13.07 -29.24 -13.33
C ALA A 557 14.00 -28.02 -13.11
N LEU A 558 14.25 -27.63 -11.86
CA LEU A 558 15.22 -26.57 -11.52
C LEU A 558 16.63 -26.89 -12.02
N ARG A 559 17.08 -28.14 -11.88
CA ARG A 559 18.41 -28.55 -12.35
C ARG A 559 18.54 -28.38 -13.87
N LEU A 560 17.50 -28.74 -14.63
CA LEU A 560 17.48 -28.55 -16.07
C LEU A 560 17.55 -27.06 -16.45
N LEU A 561 16.78 -26.20 -15.77
CA LEU A 561 16.78 -24.76 -16.04
C LEU A 561 18.09 -24.08 -15.60
N GLY A 562 18.73 -24.54 -14.52
CA GLY A 562 19.98 -23.98 -14.00
C GLY A 562 21.19 -24.20 -14.91
N HIS A 563 21.28 -25.35 -15.60
CA HIS A 563 22.35 -25.61 -16.57
C HIS A 563 22.34 -24.62 -17.76
N ALA A 564 21.20 -23.98 -18.06
CA ALA A 564 21.12 -22.96 -19.12
C ALA A 564 21.82 -21.63 -18.76
N ALA A 565 21.83 -21.26 -17.47
CA ALA A 565 22.49 -20.02 -17.01
C ALA A 565 24.03 -20.09 -17.14
N ASP A 566 24.59 -21.28 -16.96
CA ASP A 566 26.03 -21.54 -17.13
C ASP A 566 26.41 -21.58 -18.62
N ASP A 567 25.58 -22.17 -19.50
CA ASP A 567 25.81 -22.24 -20.95
C ASP A 567 25.69 -20.87 -21.66
N GLU A 568 24.77 -20.00 -21.24
CA GLU A 568 24.68 -18.63 -21.75
C GLU A 568 25.86 -17.75 -21.31
N ASN A 569 26.34 -17.91 -20.07
CA ASN A 569 27.52 -17.21 -19.57
C ASN A 569 28.81 -17.71 -20.23
N ALA A 570 28.91 -19.00 -20.52
CA ALA A 570 29.99 -19.57 -21.33
C ALA A 570 29.98 -19.01 -22.77
N SER A 571 28.80 -18.93 -23.40
CA SER A 571 28.64 -18.37 -24.76
C SER A 571 28.94 -16.87 -24.84
N LYS A 572 28.65 -16.09 -23.79
CA LYS A 572 29.04 -14.67 -23.69
C LYS A 572 30.54 -14.48 -23.45
N ARG A 573 31.19 -15.38 -22.71
CA ARG A 573 32.67 -15.39 -22.53
C ARG A 573 33.40 -15.72 -23.83
N GLN A 574 32.87 -16.61 -24.65
CA GLN A 574 33.46 -17.01 -25.93
C GLN A 574 33.31 -15.97 -27.06
N LYS A 575 32.48 -14.94 -26.89
CA LYS A 575 32.36 -13.79 -27.81
C LYS A 575 33.18 -12.56 -27.39
N ARG A 576 33.90 -12.65 -26.27
CA ARG A 576 34.77 -11.59 -25.72
C ARG A 576 36.26 -11.97 -25.72
N LEU A 577 36.59 -13.13 -26.28
CA LEU A 577 37.92 -13.59 -26.66
C LEU A 577 37.93 -13.72 -28.18
#